data_AF-A0A498KVB5-F1
#
_entry.id   AF-A0A498KVB5-F1
#
_cell.length_a   1.000
_cell.length_b   1.000
_cell.length_c   1.000
_cell.angle_alpha   90.00
_cell.angle_beta   90.00
_cell.angle_gamma   90.00
#
_symmetry.space_group_name_H-M   'P 1'
#
loop_
_entity.id
_entity.type
_entity.pdbx_description
1 polymer ?
#
loop_
_entity_poly.entity_id
_entity_poly.type
_entity_poly.pdbx_seq_one_letter_code
_entity_poly.pdbx_strand_id
1 'polypeptide(L)' 'MSRLSPASLLIVGAFMVPLFIELPVVLSFVGVNLPMEVSLGMGVVAFAMVLVWSEVSEKPEAADA' A
#
# COMPACT_ATOMS: atom_id res chain seq x y z
N MET A 1 8.93 15.58 -3.02
CA MET A 1 8.15 14.85 -2.00
C MET A 1 9.12 13.88 -1.35
N SER A 2 9.41 14.00 -0.06
CA SER A 2 10.52 13.28 0.59
C SER A 2 10.28 11.77 0.65
N ARG A 3 11.35 10.97 0.52
CA ARG A 3 11.31 9.49 0.68
C ARG A 3 10.61 9.13 2.00
N LEU A 4 9.75 8.11 1.96
CA LEU A 4 9.23 7.54 3.19
C LEU A 4 10.41 6.94 3.96
N SER A 5 10.57 7.36 5.22
CA SER A 5 11.55 6.72 6.10
C SER A 5 11.21 5.23 6.27
N PRO A 6 12.19 4.35 6.52
CA PRO A 6 11.91 2.93 6.75
C PRO A 6 10.85 2.70 7.84
N ALA A 7 10.86 3.52 8.90
CA ALA A 7 9.84 3.47 9.94
C ALA A 7 8.43 3.81 9.41
N SER A 8 8.30 4.82 8.55
CA SER A 8 7.01 5.17 7.95
C SER A 8 6.49 4.10 6.99
N LEU A 9 7.36 3.38 6.25
CA LEU A 9 6.95 2.25 5.41
C LEU A 9 6.38 1.10 6.24
N LEU A 10 6.99 0.80 7.40
CA LEU A 10 6.46 -0.20 8.32
C LEU A 10 5.10 0.18 8.89
N ILE A 11 4.91 1.46 9.23
CA ILE A 11 3.62 1.98 9.69
C ILE A 11 2.57 1.82 8.58
N VAL A 12 2.87 2.27 7.36
CA VAL A 12 1.95 2.14 6.22
C VAL A 12 1.57 0.68 5.99
N GLY A 13 2.55 -0.23 5.95
CA GLY A 13 2.30 -1.67 5.79
C GLY A 13 1.42 -2.23 6.91
N ALA A 14 1.69 -1.88 8.17
CA ALA A 14 0.90 -2.34 9.30
C ALA A 14 -0.57 -1.89 9.23
N PHE A 15 -0.84 -0.68 8.74
CA PHE A 15 -2.21 -0.18 8.57
C PHE A 15 -2.91 -0.75 7.32
N MET A 16 -2.17 -1.18 6.30
CA MET A 16 -2.76 -1.83 5.13
C MET A 16 -3.32 -3.21 5.46
N VAL A 17 -2.68 -3.98 6.34
CA VAL A 17 -3.14 -5.33 6.71
C VAL A 17 -4.61 -5.38 7.18
N PRO A 18 -5.04 -4.63 8.22
CA PRO A 18 -6.43 -4.65 8.64
C PRO A 18 -7.37 -4.12 7.55
N LEU A 19 -6.92 -3.17 6.72
CA LEU A 19 -7.72 -2.64 5.62
C LEU A 19 -8.07 -3.71 4.57
N PHE A 20 -7.10 -4.54 4.19
CA PHE A 20 -7.35 -5.63 3.22
C PHE A 20 -8.01 -6.86 3.84
N ILE A 21 -7.94 -7.05 5.16
CA ILE A 21 -8.72 -8.09 5.86
C ILE A 21 -10.21 -7.72 5.91
N GLU A 22 -10.53 -6.44 6.13
CA GLU A 22 -11.91 -5.97 6.25
C GLU A 22 -12.57 -5.68 4.89
N LEU A 23 -11.79 -5.53 3.82
CA LEU A 23 -12.31 -5.23 2.49
C LEU A 23 -13.39 -6.23 2.00
N PRO A 24 -13.23 -7.57 2.13
CA PRO A 24 -14.29 -8.53 1.78
C PRO A 24 -15.56 -8.34 2.61
N VAL A 25 -15.42 -8.00 3.90
CA VAL A 25 -16.55 -7.78 4.81
C VAL A 25 -17.34 -6.57 4.35
N VAL A 26 -16.67 -5.46 4.05
CA VAL A 26 -17.32 -4.22 3.57
C VAL A 26 -17.99 -4.44 2.21
N LEU A 27 -17.31 -5.13 1.29
CA LEU A 27 -17.87 -5.44 -0.04
C LEU A 27 -19.08 -6.39 0.02
N SER A 28 -19.15 -7.25 1.04
CA SER A 28 -20.30 -8.12 1.25
C SER A 28 -21.60 -7.34 1.51
N PHE A 29 -21.52 -6.15 2.10
CA PHE A 29 -22.69 -5.28 2.34
C PHE A 29 -23.36 -4.78 1.05
N VAL A 30 -22.63 -4.77 -0.07
CA VAL A 30 -23.15 -4.40 -1.39
C VAL A 30 -23.33 -5.62 -2.31
N GLY A 31 -23.30 -6.83 -1.74
CA GLY A 31 -23.52 -8.08 -2.47
C GLY A 31 -22.32 -8.57 -3.29
N VAL A 32 -21.14 -7.99 -3.08
CA VAL A 32 -19.90 -8.43 -3.76
C VAL A 32 -19.19 -9.46 -2.89
N ASN A 33 -19.04 -10.67 -3.41
CA ASN A 33 -18.31 -11.74 -2.75
C ASN A 33 -16.85 -11.75 -3.23
N LEU A 34 -15.96 -11.13 -2.46
CA LEU A 34 -14.52 -11.11 -2.72
C LEU A 34 -13.85 -12.21 -1.88
N PRO A 35 -13.19 -13.20 -2.49
CA PRO A 35 -12.43 -14.20 -1.73
C PRO A 35 -11.31 -13.55 -0.92
N MET A 36 -11.06 -14.06 0.29
CA MET A 36 -10.05 -13.51 1.20
C MET A 36 -8.66 -13.53 0.56
N GLU A 37 -8.33 -14.59 -0.18
CA GLU A 37 -7.04 -14.75 -0.87
C GLU A 37 -6.83 -13.66 -1.91
N VAL A 38 -7.89 -13.26 -2.62
CA VAL A 38 -7.85 -12.19 -3.62
C VAL A 38 -7.63 -10.85 -2.93
N SER A 39 -8.31 -10.59 -1.82
CA SER A 39 -8.15 -9.36 -1.04
C SER A 39 -6.73 -9.20 -0.49
N LEU A 40 -6.16 -10.28 0.06
CA LEU A 40 -4.77 -10.30 0.52
C LEU A 40 -3.79 -10.12 -0.64
N GLY A 41 -4.06 -10.75 -1.79
CA GLY A 41 -3.28 -10.56 -3.01
C GLY A 41 -3.29 -9.10 -3.47
N MET A 42 -4.45 -8.43 -3.47
CA MET A 42 -4.56 -6.99 -3.73
C MET A 42 -3.76 -6.17 -2.73
N GLY A 43 -3.75 -6.55 -1.46
CA GLY A 43 -2.96 -5.89 -0.43
C GLY A 43 -1.45 -5.96 -0.67
N VAL A 44 -0.94 -7.13 -1.04
CA VAL A 44 0.48 -7.31 -1.41
C VAL A 44 0.84 -6.45 -2.62
N VAL A 45 0.00 -6.46 -3.65
CA VAL A 45 0.20 -5.68 -4.88
C VAL A 45 0.18 -4.18 -4.58
N ALA A 46 -0.77 -3.71 -3.76
CA ALA A 46 -0.84 -2.31 -3.34
C ALA A 46 0.39 -1.90 -2.52
N PHE A 47 0.86 -2.76 -1.60
CA PHE A 47 2.05 -2.46 -0.82
C PHE A 47 3.31 -2.41 -1.69
N ALA A 48 3.45 -3.32 -2.67
CA ALA A 48 4.53 -3.27 -3.64
C ALA A 48 4.51 -1.96 -4.45
N MET A 49 3.34 -1.46 -4.84
CA MET A 49 3.23 -0.15 -5.49
C MET A 49 3.69 1.00 -4.58
N VAL A 50 3.40 0.95 -3.28
CA VAL A 50 3.90 1.93 -2.31
C VAL A 50 5.43 1.89 -2.24
N LEU A 51 6.03 0.69 -2.23
CA LEU A 51 7.50 0.54 -2.23
C LEU A 51 8.11 1.12 -3.51
N VAL A 52 7.57 0.77 -4.67
CA VAL A 52 8.03 1.31 -5.96
C VAL A 52 7.90 2.83 -5.99
N TRP A 53 6.76 3.35 -5.54
CA TRP A 53 6.52 4.80 -5.48
C TRP A 53 7.54 5.50 -4.56
N SER A 54 7.84 4.90 -3.41
CA SER A 54 8.78 5.42 -2.43
C SER A 54 10.19 5.60 -3.04
N GLU A 55 10.60 4.70 -3.93
CA GLU A 55 11.88 4.81 -4.64
C GLU A 55 11.81 5.74 -5.87
N VAL A 56 10.73 5.70 -6.66
CA VAL A 56 10.58 6.53 -7.89
C VAL A 56 10.38 8.02 -7.60
N SER A 57 10.00 8.39 -6.38
CA SER A 57 9.86 9.81 -5.98
C SER A 57 11.20 10.56 -5.87
N GLU A 58 12.34 9.88 -6.10
CA GLU A 58 13.61 10.53 -6.44
C GLU A 58 13.50 11.26 -7.80
N LYS A 59 13.19 12.56 -7.78
CA LYS A 59 13.60 13.44 -8.88
C LYS A 59 15.01 13.98 -8.59
N PRO A 60 15.90 14.05 -9.61
CA PRO A 60 17.24 14.58 -9.48
C PRO A 60 17.20 16.11 -9.42
N GLU A 61 17.11 16.69 -8.23
CA GLU A 61 17.38 18.11 -7.99
C GLU A 61 18.26 18.24 -6.74
N ALA A 62 19.56 18.01 -6.95
CA ALA A 62 20.67 18.64 -6.22
C ALA A 62 22.03 18.13 -6.77
N ALA A 63 22.17 18.14 -8.10
CA ALA A 63 23.41 18.62 -8.69
C ALA A 63 23.09 20.09 -9.02
N ASP A 64 23.94 21.02 -8.56
CA ASP A 64 23.80 22.49 -8.67
C ASP A 64 23.13 23.19 -7.46
N ALA A 65 23.87 23.27 -6.34
CA ALA A 65 23.93 24.45 -5.47
C ALA A 65 25.28 24.48 -4.72
#